data_AF-A0A7L4QNK7-F1
#
_entry.id   AF-A0A7L4QNK7-F1
#
_cell.length_a   1.000
_cell.length_b   1.000
_cell.length_c   1.000
_cell.angle_alpha   90.00
_cell.angle_beta   90.00
_cell.angle_gamma   90.00
#
_symmetry.space_group_name_H-M   'P 1'
#
loop_
_entity.id
_entity.type
_entity.pdbx_description
1 polymer ?
#
loop_
_entity_poly.entity_id
_entity_poly.type
_entity_poly.pdbx_seq_one_letter_code
_entity_poly.pdbx_strand_id
1 'polypeptide(L)'
;MEDPGETSEECEQCGLCCKVFGDRITATVMNLYSWMEDGRTDILRHFSAGMANGTRINGADLAPEDLGDVMTIELRDPERGGYQAGCPFLRRVERTRYICSIHTVKPDMCCNYMPWVYGETYFPRCRALGIRKKKSSWPRLPDQDPE
;
A
#
# COMPACT_ATOMS: atom_id res chain seq x y z
N MET A 1 19.01 -26.60 -10.11
CA MET A 1 18.14 -25.54 -10.65
C MET A 1 17.80 -24.67 -9.46
N GLU A 2 18.58 -23.62 -9.25
CA GLU A 2 18.34 -22.64 -8.19
C GLU A 2 17.43 -21.55 -8.76
N ASP A 3 16.30 -21.34 -8.09
CA ASP A 3 15.27 -20.36 -8.43
C ASP A 3 15.82 -18.93 -8.27
N PRO A 4 16.03 -18.15 -9.35
CA PRO A 4 16.56 -16.81 -9.28
C PRO A 4 15.39 -15.82 -9.20
N GLY A 5 14.60 -15.86 -8.13
CA GLY A 5 13.30 -15.20 -8.16
C GLY A 5 12.82 -14.47 -6.92
N GLU A 6 13.27 -14.78 -5.70
CA GLU A 6 12.55 -14.32 -4.52
C GLU A 6 13.45 -13.85 -3.38
N THR A 7 14.22 -12.77 -3.60
CA THR A 7 14.59 -11.93 -2.46
C THR A 7 13.40 -11.03 -2.19
N SER A 8 12.49 -11.47 -1.32
CA SER A 8 11.44 -10.59 -0.81
C SER A 8 12.11 -9.32 -0.27
N GLU A 9 11.67 -8.17 -0.77
CA GLU A 9 12.13 -6.86 -0.27
C GLU A 9 11.51 -6.66 1.12
N GLU A 10 12.08 -7.34 2.13
CA GLU A 10 11.56 -7.39 3.48
C GLU A 10 11.42 -5.97 4.07
N CYS A 11 10.26 -5.70 4.68
CA CYS A 11 9.98 -4.40 5.27
C CYS A 11 10.93 -4.12 6.45
N GLU A 12 11.81 -3.12 6.31
CA GLU A 12 12.73 -2.71 7.39
C GLU A 12 12.05 -1.99 8.58
N GLN A 13 10.72 -1.92 8.62
CA GLN A 13 10.00 -1.29 9.75
C GLN A 13 10.38 0.18 10.00
N CYS A 14 10.89 0.89 8.98
CA CYS A 14 11.28 2.31 9.08
C CYS A 14 10.09 3.29 8.99
N GLY A 15 8.94 2.79 8.52
CA GLY A 15 7.70 3.54 8.36
C GLY A 15 7.69 4.57 7.23
N LEU A 16 8.73 4.65 6.39
CA LEU A 16 8.85 5.68 5.35
C LEU A 16 7.71 5.60 4.33
N CYS A 17 7.50 4.45 3.69
CA CYS A 17 6.42 4.26 2.71
C CYS A 17 5.04 4.53 3.34
N CYS A 18 4.80 4.02 4.56
CA CYS A 18 3.55 4.21 5.26
C CYS A 18 3.27 5.67 5.65
N LYS A 19 4.31 6.47 5.94
CA LYS A 19 4.16 7.90 6.27
C LYS A 19 3.90 8.77 5.06
N VAL A 20 4.43 8.41 3.90
CA VAL A 20 4.34 9.24 2.70
C VAL A 20 3.08 8.93 1.88
N PHE A 21 2.66 7.66 1.81
CA PHE A 21 1.56 7.22 0.94
C PHE A 21 0.41 6.55 1.69
N GLY A 22 0.60 6.29 2.99
CA GLY A 22 -0.34 5.45 3.72
C GLY A 22 -1.69 6.11 4.00
N ASP A 23 -1.81 7.42 3.79
CA ASP A 23 -3.06 8.20 3.79
C ASP A 23 -3.89 7.98 2.52
N ARG A 24 -3.28 7.46 1.45
CA ARG A 24 -3.87 7.34 0.10
C ARG A 24 -3.85 5.90 -0.41
N ILE A 25 -3.91 4.93 0.50
CA ILE A 25 -3.93 3.51 0.16
C ILE A 25 -5.25 3.20 -0.57
N THR A 26 -5.14 2.57 -1.74
CA THR A 26 -6.26 1.99 -2.46
C THR A 26 -6.19 0.47 -2.35
N ALA A 27 -7.31 -0.15 -1.98
CA ALA A 27 -7.47 -1.59 -2.02
C ALA A 27 -8.11 -2.02 -3.36
N THR A 28 -7.83 -3.24 -3.79
CA THR A 28 -8.54 -3.88 -4.90
C THR A 28 -9.78 -4.60 -4.39
N VAL A 29 -10.70 -4.96 -5.29
CA VAL A 29 -11.85 -5.82 -4.96
C VAL A 29 -11.37 -7.16 -4.39
N MET A 30 -10.26 -7.70 -4.90
CA MET A 30 -9.67 -8.93 -4.37
C MET A 30 -9.15 -8.76 -2.94
N ASN A 31 -8.58 -7.59 -2.59
CA ASN A 31 -8.20 -7.33 -1.20
C ASN A 31 -9.43 -7.32 -0.28
N LEU A 32 -10.53 -6.66 -0.70
CA LEU A 32 -11.77 -6.67 0.07
C LEU A 32 -12.31 -8.09 0.26
N TYR A 33 -12.38 -8.88 -0.82
CA TYR A 33 -12.82 -10.28 -0.77
C TYR A 33 -11.99 -11.09 0.23
N SER A 34 -10.66 -11.04 0.14
CA SER A 34 -9.79 -11.77 1.07
C SER A 34 -9.98 -11.34 2.52
N TRP A 35 -10.13 -10.03 2.78
CA TRP A 35 -10.39 -9.55 4.13
C TRP A 35 -11.77 -9.93 4.66
N MET A 36 -12.79 -10.05 3.80
CA MET A 36 -14.11 -10.57 4.18
C MET A 36 -14.03 -12.04 4.59
N GLU A 37 -13.39 -12.88 3.78
CA GLU A 37 -13.21 -14.32 4.05
C GLU A 37 -12.42 -14.55 5.36
N ASP A 38 -11.42 -13.73 5.62
CA ASP A 38 -10.61 -13.79 6.84
C ASP A 38 -11.28 -13.13 8.07
N GLY A 39 -12.49 -12.57 7.92
CA GLY A 39 -13.20 -11.89 9.01
C GLY A 39 -12.50 -10.62 9.52
N ARG A 40 -11.73 -9.95 8.66
CA ARG A 40 -10.91 -8.76 8.97
C ARG A 40 -11.70 -7.46 8.92
N THR A 41 -12.80 -7.40 9.68
CA THR A 41 -13.62 -6.20 9.85
C THR A 41 -12.80 -5.02 10.39
N ASP A 42 -11.74 -5.30 11.15
CA ASP A 42 -10.78 -4.30 11.65
C ASP A 42 -10.06 -3.55 10.51
N ILE A 43 -9.88 -4.17 9.34
CA ILE A 43 -9.33 -3.55 8.14
C ILE A 43 -10.46 -2.92 7.32
N LEU A 44 -11.51 -3.70 7.04
CA LEU A 44 -12.61 -3.33 6.16
C LEU A 44 -13.27 -2.01 6.55
N ARG A 45 -13.43 -1.74 7.86
CA ARG A 45 -14.03 -0.50 8.37
C ARG A 45 -13.34 0.78 7.87
N HIS A 46 -12.05 0.70 7.53
CA HIS A 46 -11.27 1.85 7.06
C HIS A 46 -11.43 2.11 5.56
N PHE A 47 -12.19 1.29 4.84
CA PHE A 47 -12.43 1.46 3.42
C PHE A 47 -13.90 1.82 3.17
N SER A 48 -14.13 2.68 2.18
CA SER A 48 -15.46 3.00 1.67
C SER A 48 -15.52 2.61 0.20
N ALA A 49 -16.50 1.79 -0.15
CA ALA A 49 -16.80 1.44 -1.54
C ALA A 49 -17.79 2.44 -2.11
N GLY A 50 -17.46 3.04 -3.26
CA GLY A 50 -18.43 3.72 -4.10
C GLY A 50 -19.05 2.74 -5.07
N MET A 51 -20.37 2.60 -5.00
CA MET A 51 -21.15 1.62 -5.76
C MET A 51 -21.61 2.19 -7.11
N ALA A 52 -21.93 1.32 -8.07
CA ALA A 52 -22.45 1.70 -9.38
C ALA A 52 -23.75 2.52 -9.32
N ASN A 53 -24.58 2.31 -8.28
CA ASN A 53 -25.79 3.08 -8.02
C ASN A 53 -25.53 4.48 -7.41
N GLY A 54 -24.26 4.87 -7.25
CA GLY A 54 -23.84 6.16 -6.69
C GLY A 54 -23.82 6.22 -5.16
N THR A 55 -24.22 5.16 -4.46
CA THR A 55 -24.13 5.10 -3.00
C THR A 55 -22.72 4.81 -2.53
N ARG A 56 -22.45 5.13 -1.26
CA ARG A 56 -21.23 4.75 -0.57
C ARG A 56 -21.55 3.83 0.58
N ILE A 57 -20.83 2.71 0.64
CA ILE A 57 -20.98 1.70 1.67
C ILE A 57 -19.64 1.57 2.41
N ASN A 58 -19.68 1.40 3.73
CA ASN A 58 -18.48 1.10 4.50
C ASN A 58 -18.05 -0.35 4.18
N GLY A 59 -16.75 -0.60 4.05
CA GLY A 59 -16.25 -1.93 3.71
C GLY A 59 -16.65 -3.01 4.72
N ALA A 60 -16.89 -2.64 5.98
CA ALA A 60 -17.37 -3.57 7.02
C ALA A 60 -18.85 -3.97 6.83
N ASP A 61 -19.61 -3.21 6.06
CA ASP A 61 -21.04 -3.44 5.78
C ASP A 61 -21.28 -4.08 4.40
N LEU A 62 -20.23 -4.27 3.59
CA LEU A 62 -20.31 -4.95 2.30
C LEU A 62 -20.37 -6.47 2.47
N ALA A 63 -21.15 -7.12 1.62
CA ALA A 63 -21.13 -8.55 1.43
C ALA A 63 -20.35 -8.95 0.15
N PRO A 64 -19.86 -10.19 0.03
CA PRO A 64 -19.15 -10.65 -1.16
C PRO A 64 -19.91 -10.47 -2.47
N GLU A 65 -21.24 -10.60 -2.44
CA GLU A 65 -22.14 -10.37 -3.57
C GLU A 65 -22.17 -8.92 -4.07
N ASP A 66 -21.90 -7.94 -3.19
CA ASP A 66 -21.88 -6.51 -3.56
C ASP A 66 -20.64 -6.13 -4.36
N LEU A 67 -19.57 -6.95 -4.31
CA LEU A 67 -18.28 -6.64 -4.91
C LEU A 67 -18.34 -6.43 -6.43
N GLY A 68 -19.32 -7.02 -7.11
CA GLY A 68 -19.54 -6.82 -8.55
C GLY A 68 -19.95 -5.40 -8.92
N ASP A 69 -20.55 -4.66 -7.99
CA ASP A 69 -21.04 -3.29 -8.20
C ASP A 69 -20.09 -2.23 -7.64
N VAL A 70 -18.94 -2.64 -7.08
CA VAL A 70 -17.95 -1.72 -6.53
C VAL A 70 -17.17 -1.04 -7.66
N MET A 71 -17.32 0.29 -7.76
CA MET A 71 -16.65 1.12 -8.78
C MET A 71 -15.38 1.78 -8.24
N THR A 72 -15.35 2.12 -6.95
CA THR A 72 -14.20 2.78 -6.31
C THR A 72 -14.01 2.26 -4.90
N ILE A 73 -12.77 2.22 -4.42
CA ILE A 73 -12.43 1.82 -3.04
C ILE A 73 -11.47 2.87 -2.49
N GLU A 74 -11.89 3.54 -1.42
CA GLU A 74 -11.12 4.64 -0.82
C GLU A 74 -10.87 4.40 0.65
N LEU A 75 -9.65 4.69 1.10
CA LEU A 75 -9.33 4.74 2.51
C LEU A 75 -9.99 5.97 3.17
N ARG A 76 -10.81 5.72 4.19
CA ARG A 76 -11.54 6.76 4.94
C ARG A 76 -11.45 6.54 6.44
N ASP A 77 -11.70 7.63 7.18
CA ASP A 77 -11.89 7.59 8.61
C ASP A 77 -13.22 6.87 8.91
N PRO A 78 -13.23 5.74 9.64
CA PRO A 78 -14.45 4.99 9.94
C PRO A 78 -15.45 5.79 10.79
N GLU A 79 -14.97 6.73 11.62
CA GLU A 79 -15.81 7.50 12.55
C GLU A 79 -16.26 8.81 11.92
N ARG A 80 -15.39 9.47 11.13
CA ARG A 80 -15.65 10.80 10.57
C ARG A 80 -16.09 10.78 9.10
N GLY A 81 -15.87 9.67 8.38
CA GLY A 81 -16.15 9.52 6.95
C GLY A 81 -15.24 10.35 6.01
N GLY A 82 -14.30 11.13 6.56
CA GLY A 82 -13.36 11.96 5.82
C GLY A 82 -12.12 11.19 5.35
N TYR A 83 -11.22 11.87 4.63
CA TYR A 83 -9.91 11.33 4.28
C TYR A 83 -9.02 11.20 5.52
N GLN A 84 -8.23 10.14 5.57
CA GLN A 84 -7.27 9.91 6.64
C GLN A 84 -6.09 10.88 6.55
N ALA A 85 -5.60 11.35 7.70
CA ALA A 85 -4.38 12.18 7.75
C ALA A 85 -3.08 11.35 7.62
N GLY A 86 -3.18 10.03 7.70
CA GLY A 86 -2.06 9.10 7.66
C GLY A 86 -2.55 7.65 7.60
N CYS A 87 -1.62 6.70 7.53
CA CYS A 87 -1.97 5.27 7.56
C CYS A 87 -2.60 4.89 8.90
N PRO A 88 -3.85 4.38 8.95
CA PRO A 88 -4.47 3.94 10.21
C PRO A 88 -3.79 2.68 10.76
N PHE A 89 -3.09 1.92 9.92
CA PHE A 89 -2.43 0.67 10.29
C PHE A 89 -0.98 0.86 10.76
N LEU A 90 -0.45 2.07 10.69
CA LEU A 90 0.93 2.37 11.06
C LEU A 90 1.03 2.72 12.54
N ARG A 91 1.84 1.97 13.28
CA ARG A 91 2.13 2.23 14.70
C ARG A 91 3.62 2.42 14.94
N ARG A 92 4.00 3.50 15.61
CA ARG A 92 5.37 3.69 16.10
C ARG A 92 5.57 2.85 17.37
N VAL A 93 6.62 2.04 17.40
CA VAL A 93 6.96 1.20 18.57
C VAL A 93 8.24 1.67 19.27
N GLU A 94 9.14 2.32 18.53
CA GLU A 94 10.36 2.90 19.07
C GLU A 94 10.68 4.22 18.34
N ARG A 95 11.81 4.86 18.68
CA ARG A 95 12.20 6.14 18.08
C ARG A 95 12.28 6.07 16.55
N THR A 96 12.78 4.98 15.99
CA THR A 96 12.97 4.82 14.53
C THR A 96 12.26 3.59 13.97
N ARG A 97 11.47 2.88 14.78
CA ARG A 97 10.83 1.62 14.42
C ARG A 97 9.32 1.75 14.42
N TYR A 98 8.70 1.23 13.37
CA TYR A 98 7.27 1.25 13.11
C TYR A 98 6.80 -0.14 12.68
N ILE A 99 5.59 -0.50 13.07
CA ILE A 99 4.95 -1.73 12.63
C ILE A 99 3.68 -1.40 11.84
N CYS A 100 3.36 -2.26 10.88
CA CYS A 100 2.08 -2.26 10.18
C CYS A 100 1.21 -3.36 10.79
N SER A 101 0.04 -3.02 11.32
CA SER A 101 -0.87 -4.02 11.92
C SER A 101 -1.44 -5.01 10.90
N ILE A 102 -1.40 -4.67 9.61
CA ILE A 102 -1.91 -5.50 8.51
C ILE A 102 -0.79 -6.08 7.64
N HIS A 103 0.43 -6.17 8.15
CA HIS A 103 1.62 -6.47 7.35
C HIS A 103 1.52 -7.74 6.48
N THR A 104 0.89 -8.80 6.98
CA THR A 104 0.74 -10.08 6.29
C THR A 104 -0.41 -10.10 5.27
N VAL A 105 -1.34 -9.14 5.36
CA VAL A 105 -2.54 -9.05 4.51
C VAL A 105 -2.64 -7.65 3.88
N LYS A 106 -1.48 -7.05 3.59
CA LYS A 106 -1.40 -5.73 2.97
C LYS A 106 -2.16 -5.73 1.64
N PRO A 107 -2.83 -4.61 1.30
CA PRO A 107 -3.39 -4.47 -0.03
C PRO A 107 -2.30 -4.44 -1.10
N ASP A 108 -2.68 -4.74 -2.33
CA ASP A 108 -1.75 -4.88 -3.46
C ASP A 108 -0.88 -3.63 -3.65
N MET A 109 -1.46 -2.43 -3.47
CA MET A 109 -0.75 -1.16 -3.57
C MET A 109 0.43 -1.06 -2.57
N CYS A 110 0.28 -1.63 -1.37
CA CYS A 110 1.31 -1.63 -0.34
C CYS A 110 2.40 -2.70 -0.58
N CYS A 111 2.15 -3.69 -1.43
CA CYS A 111 3.11 -4.71 -1.84
C CYS A 111 3.85 -4.29 -3.12
N ASN A 112 3.13 -3.71 -4.07
CA ASN A 112 3.62 -3.34 -5.39
C ASN A 112 4.00 -1.87 -5.45
N TYR A 113 4.58 -1.34 -4.38
CA TYR A 113 4.86 0.08 -4.28
C TYR A 113 5.91 0.50 -5.34
N MET A 114 5.42 1.09 -6.44
CA MET A 114 6.20 1.53 -7.59
C MET A 114 6.15 3.06 -7.67
N PRO A 115 7.09 3.80 -7.05
CA PRO A 115 7.06 5.27 -7.01
C PRO A 115 7.17 5.96 -8.39
N TRP A 116 7.40 5.22 -9.47
CA TRP A 116 7.64 5.77 -10.82
C TRP A 116 6.37 6.11 -11.63
N VAL A 117 5.17 5.72 -11.18
CA VAL A 117 3.92 5.98 -11.93
C VAL A 117 3.41 7.43 -11.73
N TYR A 118 3.94 8.17 -10.74
CA TYR A 118 3.50 9.53 -10.39
C TYR A 118 4.54 10.64 -10.62
N GLY A 119 5.54 10.43 -11.47
CA GLY A 119 6.37 11.52 -12.01
C GLY A 119 7.28 12.27 -11.03
N GLU A 120 7.33 11.92 -9.75
CA GLU A 120 8.22 12.56 -8.76
C GLU A 120 8.96 11.53 -7.89
N THR A 121 10.29 11.71 -7.82
CA THR A 121 11.28 10.78 -7.26
C THR A 121 11.36 10.84 -5.73
N TYR A 122 10.42 10.24 -5.00
CA TYR A 122 10.41 10.30 -3.53
C TYR A 122 11.23 9.21 -2.80
N PHE A 123 11.93 8.32 -3.53
CA PHE A 123 12.53 7.12 -2.94
C PHE A 123 14.08 6.95 -2.90
N PRO A 124 14.93 8.00 -2.94
CA PRO A 124 16.37 7.79 -2.78
C PRO A 124 16.80 7.37 -1.35
N ARG A 125 15.88 7.38 -0.37
CA ARG A 125 16.17 7.13 1.06
C ARG A 125 15.63 5.81 1.63
N CYS A 126 14.92 5.00 0.84
CA CYS A 126 14.48 3.69 1.33
C CYS A 126 15.67 2.72 1.35
N ARG A 127 16.07 2.30 2.55
CA ARG A 127 17.19 1.40 2.77
C ARG A 127 16.95 0.01 2.18
N ALA A 128 15.71 -0.48 2.18
CA ALA A 128 15.32 -1.73 1.50
C ALA A 128 15.62 -1.69 -0.01
N LEU A 129 15.46 -0.53 -0.65
CA LEU A 129 15.81 -0.32 -2.07
C LEU A 129 17.30 -0.01 -2.28
N GLY A 130 18.01 0.42 -1.22
CA GLY A 130 19.43 0.78 -1.26
C GLY A 130 20.39 -0.41 -1.42
N ILE A 131 19.93 -1.63 -1.11
CA ILE A 131 20.75 -2.85 -1.23
C ILE A 131 21.16 -3.13 -2.69
N ARG A 132 20.37 -2.67 -3.69
CA ARG A 132 20.68 -2.84 -5.11
C ARG A 132 21.81 -1.94 -5.63
N LYS A 133 22.19 -0.85 -4.95
CA LYS A 133 23.29 0.04 -5.42
C LYS A 133 24.69 -0.62 -5.39
N LYS A 134 24.84 -1.79 -4.77
CA LYS A 134 26.10 -2.56 -4.78
C LYS A 134 26.15 -3.70 -5.82
N LYS A 135 25.07 -3.96 -6.58
CA LYS A 135 25.00 -5.09 -7.52
C LYS A 135 24.42 -4.75 -8.91
N SER A 136 24.38 -3.48 -9.33
CA SER A 136 24.14 -3.21 -10.75
C SER A 136 25.42 -3.50 -11.54
N SER A 137 25.47 -4.64 -12.23
CA SER A 137 26.50 -4.96 -13.23
C SER A 137 26.28 -4.24 -14.56
N TRP A 138 25.27 -3.38 -14.65
CA TRP A 138 24.94 -2.63 -15.86
C TRP A 138 25.74 -1.32 -15.89
N PRO A 139 26.52 -1.07 -16.97
CA PRO A 139 27.26 0.17 -17.09
C PRO A 139 26.29 1.35 -17.05
N ARG A 140 26.66 2.38 -16.29
CA ARG A 140 25.92 3.65 -16.24
C ARG A 140 25.77 4.14 -17.68
N LEU A 141 24.55 4.47 -18.09
CA LEU A 141 24.35 5.25 -19.31
C LEU A 141 25.14 6.56 -19.15
N PRO A 142 25.95 6.96 -20.14
CA PRO A 142 26.72 8.19 -20.05
C PRO A 142 25.77 9.39 -19.97
N ASP A 143 26.12 10.33 -19.09
CA ASP A 143 25.42 11.60 -18.93
C ASP A 143 25.38 12.31 -20.29
N GLN A 144 24.19 12.69 -20.74
CA GLN A 144 24.03 13.57 -21.90
C GLN A 144 24.20 14.99 -21.40
N ASP A 145 25.38 15.57 -21.62
CA ASP A 145 25.60 17.00 -21.42
C ASP A 145 24.73 17.81 -22.38
N PRO A 146 23.96 18.81 -21.93
CA PRO A 146 23.27 19.74 -22.81
C PRO A 146 24.27 20.77 -23.38
N GLU A 147 24.31 20.88 -24.72
CA GLU A 147 24.92 22.02 -25.45
C GLU A 147 24.14 23.33 -25.27
#